data_AF-A0A349JS08-F1
#
_entry.id   AF-A0A349JS08-F1
#
_cell.length_a   1.000
_cell.length_b   1.000
_cell.length_c   1.000
_cell.angle_alpha   90.00
_cell.angle_beta   90.00
_cell.angle_gamma   90.00
#
_symmetry.space_group_name_H-M   'P 1'
#
loop_
_entity.id
_entity.type
_entity.pdbx_description
1 polymer ?
#
loop_
_entity_poly.entity_id
_entity_poly.type
_entity_poly.pdbx_seq_one_letter_code
_entity_poly.pdbx_strand_id
1 'polypeptide(L)'
;VETVIAASIVYMALENIVGANVRRRWAITFGFGLVHGFGFSFALRESLQFAGDHLLTSLLSFNVGVELGQLLVLALCVPALELLFRFAVAERMGTIILSAIVAHTSWHWMAERWAIFSQYQIQWPALSVSFFVSLLGWLIVALAVGALGWLAFGRLWNPAANTSTSASTEE
;
A
#
# COMPACT_ATOMS: atom_id res chain seq x y z
N VAL A 1 3.07 -4.14 -10.80
CA VAL A 1 2.55 -4.43 -9.43
C VAL A 1 2.35 -5.90 -9.21
N GLU A 2 1.71 -6.61 -10.14
CA GLU A 2 1.48 -8.07 -10.08
C GLU A 2 2.76 -8.89 -9.80
N THR A 3 3.90 -8.53 -10.42
CA THR A 3 5.20 -9.17 -10.14
C THR A 3 5.62 -9.06 -8.67
N VAL A 4 5.35 -7.91 -8.04
CA VAL A 4 5.66 -7.65 -6.63
C VAL A 4 4.67 -8.38 -5.72
N ILE A 5 3.40 -8.51 -6.12
CA ILE A 5 2.41 -9.34 -5.43
C ILE A 5 2.86 -10.80 -5.43
N ALA A 6 3.22 -11.37 -6.58
CA ALA A 6 3.70 -12.74 -6.68
C ALA A 6 4.97 -12.96 -5.84
N ALA A 7 5.92 -12.02 -5.89
CA ALA A 7 7.12 -12.05 -5.06
C ALA A 7 6.81 -12.02 -3.56
N SER A 8 5.80 -11.24 -3.14
CA SER A 8 5.38 -11.20 -1.73
C SER A 8 4.81 -12.54 -1.24
N ILE A 9 4.11 -13.29 -2.09
CA ILE A 9 3.57 -14.61 -1.74
C ILE A 9 4.71 -15.64 -1.63
N VAL A 10 5.67 -15.61 -2.55
CA VAL A 10 6.89 -16.43 -2.45
C VAL A 10 7.62 -16.13 -1.14
N TYR A 11 7.79 -14.85 -0.79
CA TYR A 11 8.42 -14.44 0.47
C TYR A 11 7.69 -15.01 1.69
N MET A 12 6.36 -14.87 1.77
CA MET A 12 5.57 -15.40 2.88
C MET A 12 5.65 -16.92 2.98
N ALA A 13 5.65 -17.63 1.85
CA ALA A 13 5.79 -19.07 1.82
C ALA A 13 7.17 -19.52 2.34
N LEU A 14 8.25 -18.84 1.95
CA LEU A 14 9.59 -19.10 2.47
C LEU A 14 9.70 -18.77 3.96
N GLU A 15 9.11 -17.65 4.41
CA GLU A 15 9.08 -17.29 5.82
C GLU A 15 8.36 -18.36 6.66
N ASN A 16 7.26 -18.92 6.16
CA ASN A 16 6.54 -20.01 6.83
C ASN A 16 7.37 -21.30 6.94
N ILE A 17 8.22 -21.60 5.95
CA ILE A 17 9.12 -22.77 5.98
C ILE A 17 10.23 -22.59 7.01
N VAL A 18 10.93 -21.45 6.97
CA VAL A 18 12.07 -21.15 7.86
C VAL A 18 11.60 -20.94 9.31
N GLY A 19 10.39 -20.40 9.48
CA GLY A 19 9.79 -20.07 10.77
C GLY A 19 9.56 -18.58 10.90
N ALA A 20 8.31 -18.20 11.17
CA ALA A 20 7.89 -16.80 11.17
C ALA A 20 8.45 -16.02 12.36
N ASN A 21 8.94 -14.80 12.11
CA ASN A 21 9.48 -13.92 13.16
C ASN A 21 8.48 -12.81 13.52
N VAL A 22 7.84 -12.94 14.69
CA VAL A 22 6.77 -12.03 15.14
C VAL A 22 7.22 -10.56 15.20
N ARG A 23 8.49 -10.29 15.50
CA ARG A 23 8.99 -8.91 15.69
C ARG A 23 9.00 -8.06 14.42
N ARG A 24 9.09 -8.68 13.24
CA ARG A 24 9.04 -7.97 11.94
C ARG A 24 7.66 -7.99 11.30
N ARG A 25 6.69 -8.71 11.86
CA ARG A 25 5.37 -8.91 11.25
C ARG A 25 4.63 -7.61 10.97
N TRP A 26 4.68 -6.61 11.85
CA TRP A 26 3.99 -5.33 11.62
C TRP A 26 4.46 -4.64 10.32
N ALA A 27 5.77 -4.64 10.07
CA ALA A 27 6.35 -4.02 8.88
C ALA A 27 6.03 -4.83 7.63
N ILE A 28 6.07 -6.16 7.74
CA ILE A 28 5.71 -7.08 6.65
C ILE A 28 4.23 -6.92 6.29
N THR A 29 3.33 -6.93 7.27
CA THR A 29 1.88 -6.74 7.08
C THR A 29 1.57 -5.37 6.47
N PHE A 30 2.25 -4.31 6.92
CA PHE A 30 2.10 -2.98 6.32
C PHE A 30 2.55 -2.97 4.85
N GLY A 31 3.73 -3.52 4.54
CA GLY A 31 4.24 -3.61 3.17
C GLY A 31 3.35 -4.48 2.28
N PHE A 32 2.85 -5.59 2.80
CA PHE A 32 1.91 -6.47 2.12
C PHE A 32 0.61 -5.72 1.80
N GLY A 33 0.03 -5.02 2.78
CA GLY A 33 -1.15 -4.18 2.60
C GLY A 33 -0.95 -3.09 1.54
N LEU A 34 0.20 -2.42 1.51
CA LEU A 34 0.52 -1.42 0.49
C LEU A 34 0.60 -2.02 -0.91
N VAL A 35 1.40 -3.07 -1.10
CA VAL A 35 1.62 -3.70 -2.41
C VAL A 35 0.29 -4.24 -2.97
N HIS A 36 -0.48 -4.93 -2.12
CA HIS A 36 -1.76 -5.51 -2.52
C HIS A 36 -2.82 -4.44 -2.70
N GLY A 37 -2.86 -3.40 -1.86
CA GLY A 37 -3.74 -2.23 -2.04
C GLY A 37 -3.50 -1.51 -3.36
N PHE A 38 -2.24 -1.35 -3.78
CA PHE A 38 -1.94 -0.81 -5.11
C PHE A 38 -2.42 -1.74 -6.22
N GLY A 39 -2.14 -3.05 -6.15
CA GLY A 39 -2.61 -3.99 -7.18
C GLY A 39 -4.13 -4.03 -7.27
N PHE A 40 -4.77 -3.93 -6.11
CA PHE A 40 -6.20 -3.82 -5.98
C PHE A 40 -6.74 -2.56 -6.66
N SER A 41 -6.11 -1.39 -6.45
CA SER A 41 -6.53 -0.14 -7.10
C SER A 41 -6.50 -0.21 -8.63
N PHE A 42 -5.56 -0.96 -9.21
CA PHE A 42 -5.51 -1.19 -10.67
C PHE A 42 -6.69 -2.05 -11.14
N ALA A 43 -6.97 -3.17 -10.48
CA ALA A 43 -8.12 -4.01 -10.79
C ALA A 43 -9.46 -3.27 -10.57
N LEU A 44 -9.51 -2.42 -9.56
CA LEU A 44 -10.66 -1.59 -9.26
C LEU A 44 -10.89 -0.54 -10.34
N ARG A 45 -9.84 0.06 -10.90
CA ARG A 45 -9.96 1.00 -12.03
C ARG A 45 -10.55 0.33 -13.28
N GLU A 46 -10.24 -0.94 -13.50
CA GLU A 46 -10.77 -1.72 -14.63
C GLU A 46 -12.22 -2.17 -14.41
N SER A 47 -12.58 -2.54 -13.17
CA SER A 47 -13.93 -3.01 -12.82
C SER A 47 -14.93 -1.90 -12.47
N LEU A 48 -14.50 -0.75 -11.97
CA LEU A 48 -15.39 0.40 -11.68
C LEU A 48 -15.93 1.10 -12.93
N GLN A 49 -15.59 0.64 -14.14
CA GLN A 49 -16.35 0.95 -15.35
C GLN A 49 -17.86 0.66 -15.18
N PHE A 50 -18.24 -0.24 -14.25
CA PHE A 50 -19.64 -0.57 -13.93
C PHE A 50 -20.32 0.39 -12.93
N ALA A 51 -19.60 1.30 -12.28
CA ALA A 51 -20.12 2.07 -11.14
C ALA A 51 -20.85 3.38 -11.51
N GLY A 52 -20.68 3.89 -12.73
CA GLY A 52 -21.33 5.13 -13.20
C GLY A 52 -21.26 6.26 -12.17
N ASP A 53 -22.42 6.83 -11.82
CA ASP A 53 -22.56 7.93 -10.86
C ASP A 53 -22.52 7.49 -9.38
N HIS A 54 -22.43 6.19 -9.07
CA HIS A 54 -22.53 5.66 -7.71
C HIS A 54 -21.18 5.16 -7.15
N LEU A 55 -20.12 5.95 -7.33
CA LEU A 55 -18.76 5.61 -6.89
C LEU A 55 -18.69 5.24 -5.40
N LEU A 56 -19.30 6.05 -4.52
CA LEU A 56 -19.22 5.82 -3.07
C LEU A 56 -19.85 4.48 -2.66
N THR A 57 -21.04 4.18 -3.21
CA THR A 57 -21.74 2.90 -2.97
C THR A 57 -20.94 1.74 -3.51
N SER A 58 -20.31 1.89 -4.69
CA SER A 58 -19.48 0.84 -5.28
C SER A 58 -18.23 0.57 -4.45
N LEU A 59 -17.53 1.61 -3.99
CA LEU A 59 -16.39 1.47 -3.10
C LEU A 59 -16.78 0.81 -1.77
N LEU A 60 -17.92 1.19 -1.18
CA LEU A 60 -18.38 0.61 0.08
C LEU A 60 -18.75 -0.86 -0.09
N SER A 61 -19.60 -1.19 -1.07
CA SER A 61 -20.00 -2.57 -1.35
C SER A 61 -18.81 -3.46 -1.73
N PHE A 62 -17.85 -2.91 -2.45
CA PHE A 62 -16.61 -3.61 -2.78
C PHE A 62 -15.80 -3.94 -1.51
N ASN A 63 -15.53 -2.95 -0.66
CA ASN A 63 -14.75 -3.17 0.58
C ASN A 63 -15.46 -4.15 1.51
N VAL A 64 -16.78 -4.02 1.67
CA VAL A 64 -17.59 -4.96 2.45
C VAL A 64 -17.51 -6.37 1.86
N GLY A 65 -17.59 -6.50 0.53
CA GLY A 65 -17.46 -7.79 -0.15
C GLY A 65 -16.09 -8.45 0.09
N VAL A 66 -15.00 -7.68 0.07
CA VAL A 66 -13.65 -8.18 0.38
C VAL A 66 -13.54 -8.62 1.83
N GLU A 67 -13.98 -7.80 2.77
CA GLU A 67 -13.91 -8.13 4.19
C GLU A 67 -14.71 -9.41 4.49
N LEU A 68 -15.93 -9.52 3.93
CA LEU A 68 -16.74 -10.73 4.05
C LEU A 68 -16.06 -11.95 3.40
N GLY A 69 -15.44 -11.79 2.24
CA GLY A 69 -14.67 -12.85 1.59
C GLY A 69 -13.49 -13.32 2.44
N GLN A 70 -12.74 -12.39 3.03
CA GLN A 70 -11.62 -12.70 3.93
C GLN A 70 -12.09 -13.43 5.19
N LEU A 71 -13.17 -12.96 5.82
CA LEU A 71 -13.77 -13.60 6.99
C LEU A 71 -14.27 -15.01 6.65
N LEU A 72 -14.91 -15.18 5.49
CA LEU A 72 -15.38 -16.49 5.02
C LEU A 72 -14.22 -17.46 4.78
N VAL A 73 -13.17 -17.01 4.09
CA VAL A 73 -11.96 -17.82 3.88
C VAL A 73 -11.33 -18.21 5.21
N LEU A 74 -11.22 -17.28 6.17
CA LEU A 74 -10.69 -17.58 7.49
C LEU A 74 -11.56 -18.61 8.23
N ALA A 75 -12.88 -18.42 8.23
CA ALA A 75 -13.83 -19.30 8.90
C ALA A 75 -13.85 -20.72 8.32
N LEU A 76 -13.48 -20.90 7.05
CA LEU A 76 -13.42 -22.20 6.40
C LEU A 76 -12.01 -22.83 6.45
N CYS A 77 -10.98 -22.07 6.09
CA CYS A 77 -9.62 -22.60 5.96
C CYS A 77 -8.98 -22.91 7.30
N VAL A 78 -9.20 -22.12 8.35
CA VAL A 78 -8.62 -22.37 9.68
C VAL A 78 -9.08 -23.72 10.24
N PRO A 79 -10.38 -24.02 10.39
CA PRO A 79 -10.80 -25.32 10.91
C PRO A 79 -10.45 -26.47 9.97
N ALA A 80 -10.47 -26.26 8.65
CA ALA A 80 -10.06 -27.29 7.69
C ALA A 80 -8.57 -27.66 7.84
N LEU A 81 -7.69 -26.67 8.03
CA LEU A 81 -6.26 -26.90 8.27
C LEU A 81 -6.02 -27.56 9.63
N GLU A 82 -6.74 -27.13 10.67
CA GLU A 82 -6.64 -27.74 12.00
C GLU A 82 -7.04 -29.23 11.96
N LEU A 83 -8.15 -29.55 11.27
CA LEU A 83 -8.58 -30.93 11.08
C LEU A 83 -7.55 -31.73 10.29
N LEU A 84 -7.03 -31.17 9.19
CA LEU A 84 -6.01 -31.80 8.36
C LEU A 84 -4.74 -32.12 9.16
N PHE A 85 -4.22 -31.16 9.94
CA PHE A 85 -3.01 -31.36 10.74
C PHE A 85 -3.23 -32.26 11.94
N ARG A 86 -4.45 -32.33 12.47
CA ARG A 86 -4.79 -33.27 13.54
C ARG A 86 -4.73 -34.72 13.09
N PHE A 87 -5.14 -35.01 11.85
CA PHE A 87 -5.32 -36.39 11.38
C PHE A 87 -4.26 -36.88 10.39
N ALA A 88 -3.63 -36.00 9.59
CA ALA A 88 -2.77 -36.41 8.49
C ALA A 88 -1.27 -36.20 8.75
N VAL A 89 -0.88 -35.03 9.27
CA VAL A 89 0.54 -34.61 9.32
C VAL A 89 0.77 -33.67 10.49
N ALA A 90 1.89 -33.82 11.21
CA ALA A 90 2.31 -32.86 12.24
C ALA A 90 2.31 -31.42 11.70
N GLU A 91 1.76 -30.48 12.46
CA GLU A 91 1.49 -29.08 12.06
C GLU A 91 2.68 -28.39 11.39
N ARG A 92 3.89 -28.56 11.94
CA ARG A 92 5.14 -28.01 11.36
C ARG A 92 5.41 -28.55 9.96
N MET A 93 5.28 -29.87 9.77
CA MET A 93 5.55 -30.52 8.48
C MET A 93 4.45 -30.19 7.47
N GLY A 94 3.19 -30.14 7.90
CA GLY A 94 2.06 -29.71 7.08
C GLY A 94 2.24 -28.28 6.56
N THR A 95 2.65 -27.36 7.44
CA THR A 95 2.93 -25.96 7.06
C THR A 95 4.07 -25.88 6.05
N ILE A 96 5.15 -26.66 6.22
CA ILE A 96 6.26 -26.70 5.27
C ILE A 96 5.80 -27.22 3.91
N ILE A 97 5.04 -28.31 3.86
CA ILE A 97 4.56 -28.91 2.60
C ILE A 97 3.63 -27.94 1.86
N LEU A 98 2.63 -27.39 2.55
CA LEU A 98 1.71 -26.41 1.95
C LEU A 98 2.45 -25.16 1.47
N SER A 99 3.38 -24.66 2.28
CA SER A 99 4.20 -23.51 1.89
C SER A 99 5.12 -23.82 0.71
N ALA A 100 5.64 -25.04 0.59
CA ALA A 100 6.44 -25.45 -0.56
C ALA A 100 5.61 -25.48 -1.85
N ILE A 101 4.36 -25.97 -1.78
CA ILE A 101 3.43 -25.94 -2.91
C ILE A 101 3.11 -24.49 -3.30
N VAL A 102 2.76 -23.65 -2.33
CA VAL A 102 2.48 -22.22 -2.56
C VAL A 102 3.70 -21.49 -3.11
N ALA A 103 4.89 -21.76 -2.58
CA ALA A 103 6.13 -21.18 -3.07
C ALA A 103 6.38 -21.59 -4.53
N HIS A 104 6.17 -22.86 -4.88
CA HIS A 104 6.35 -23.35 -6.23
C HIS A 104 5.38 -22.68 -7.22
N THR A 105 4.08 -22.67 -6.93
CA THR A 105 3.08 -22.04 -7.82
C THR A 105 3.31 -20.54 -7.94
N SER A 106 3.62 -19.87 -6.83
CA SER A 106 3.88 -18.43 -6.82
C SER A 106 5.19 -18.07 -7.50
N TRP A 107 6.19 -18.95 -7.46
CA TRP A 107 7.44 -18.77 -8.18
C TRP A 107 7.22 -18.79 -9.70
N HIS A 108 6.40 -19.73 -10.19
CA HIS A 108 6.01 -19.77 -11.60
C HIS A 108 5.24 -18.51 -12.02
N TRP A 109 4.27 -18.08 -11.21
CA TRP A 109 3.53 -16.84 -11.49
C TRP A 109 4.44 -15.60 -11.45
N MET A 110 5.35 -15.52 -10.48
CA MET A 110 6.33 -14.43 -10.40
C MET A 110 7.23 -14.39 -11.63
N ALA A 111 7.72 -15.54 -12.10
CA ALA A 111 8.56 -15.63 -13.29
C ALA A 111 7.82 -15.19 -14.55
N GLU A 112 6.55 -15.58 -14.71
CA GLU A 112 5.70 -15.13 -15.81
C GLU A 112 5.54 -13.59 -15.80
N ARG A 113 5.18 -13.02 -14.65
CA ARG A 113 4.98 -11.58 -14.51
C ARG A 113 6.29 -10.79 -14.62
N TRP A 114 7.40 -11.38 -14.23
CA TRP A 114 8.73 -10.81 -14.41
C TRP A 114 9.13 -10.80 -15.89
N ALA A 115 8.87 -11.87 -16.63
CA ALA A 115 9.16 -11.92 -18.07
C ALA A 115 8.41 -10.81 -18.81
N ILE A 116 7.12 -10.60 -18.49
CA ILE A 116 6.33 -9.49 -19.03
C ILE A 116 6.92 -8.14 -18.63
N PHE A 117 7.24 -7.95 -17.34
CA PHE A 117 7.83 -6.72 -16.83
C PHE A 117 9.17 -6.37 -17.51
N SER A 118 10.02 -7.37 -17.75
CA SER A 118 11.35 -7.19 -18.34
C SER A 118 11.33 -6.71 -19.80
N GLN A 119 10.20 -6.90 -20.50
CA GLN A 119 10.01 -6.42 -21.87
C GLN A 119 9.70 -4.92 -21.93
N TYR A 120 9.29 -4.31 -20.82
CA TYR A 120 9.06 -2.88 -20.79
C TYR A 120 10.40 -2.14 -20.89
N GLN A 121 10.53 -1.34 -21.95
CA GLN A 121 11.62 -0.39 -22.07
C GLN A 121 11.37 0.77 -21.12
N ILE A 122 11.77 0.60 -19.86
CA ILE A 122 11.76 1.67 -18.87
C ILE A 122 12.76 2.73 -19.35
N GLN A 123 12.23 3.76 -20.00
CA GLN A 123 13.00 4.95 -20.33
C GLN A 123 13.26 5.68 -19.02
N TRP A 124 14.44 5.46 -18.45
CA TRP A 124 14.89 6.24 -17.31
C TRP A 124 14.87 7.71 -17.70
N PRO A 125 14.18 8.58 -16.93
CA PRO A 125 14.20 10.00 -17.23
C PRO A 125 15.66 10.44 -17.24
N ALA A 126 16.06 11.11 -18.33
CA ALA A 126 17.39 11.69 -18.40
C ALA A 126 17.53 12.63 -17.20
N LEU A 127 18.58 12.44 -16.40
CA LEU A 127 18.96 13.36 -15.32
C LEU A 127 19.53 14.64 -15.95
N SER A 128 18.70 15.31 -16.74
CA SER A 128 19.03 16.50 -17.51
C SER A 128 18.98 17.73 -16.62
N VAL A 129 19.65 18.78 -17.07
CA VAL A 129 19.57 20.09 -16.41
C VAL A 129 18.11 20.58 -16.34
N SER A 130 17.27 20.28 -17.34
CA SER A 130 15.84 20.63 -17.32
C SER A 130 15.04 19.92 -16.23
N PHE A 131 15.37 18.67 -15.89
CA PHE A 131 14.77 17.95 -14.76
C PHE A 131 15.13 18.64 -13.43
N PHE A 132 16.41 18.97 -13.22
CA PHE A 132 16.86 19.67 -12.00
C PHE A 132 16.30 21.09 -11.89
N VAL A 133 16.22 21.83 -12.98
CA VAL A 133 15.61 23.17 -13.01
C VAL A 133 14.12 23.10 -12.68
N SER A 134 13.41 22.11 -13.22
CA SER A 134 11.98 21.89 -12.90
C SER A 134 11.80 21.53 -11.43
N LEU A 135 12.65 20.64 -10.89
CA LEU A 135 12.64 20.24 -9.49
C LEU A 135 12.90 21.42 -8.55
N LEU A 136 13.91 22.25 -8.85
CA LEU A 136 14.22 23.46 -8.10
C LEU A 136 13.07 24.48 -8.17
N GLY A 137 12.43 24.62 -9.34
CA GLY A 137 11.25 25.46 -9.51
C GLY A 137 10.10 25.05 -8.59
N TRP A 138 9.76 23.75 -8.58
CA TRP A 138 8.75 23.22 -7.67
C TRP A 138 9.10 23.40 -6.19
N LEU A 139 10.39 23.26 -5.84
CA LEU A 139 10.88 23.49 -4.48
C LEU A 139 10.71 24.95 -4.04
N ILE A 140 11.06 25.91 -4.92
CA ILE A 140 10.88 27.34 -4.64
C ILE A 140 9.38 27.67 -4.45
N VAL A 141 8.51 27.14 -5.31
CA VAL A 141 7.05 27.33 -5.17
C VAL A 141 6.55 26.77 -3.84
N ALA A 142 6.98 25.55 -3.47
CA ALA A 142 6.61 24.95 -2.19
C ALA A 142 7.08 25.78 -1.00
N LEU A 143 8.32 26.30 -1.02
CA LEU A 143 8.85 27.17 0.02
C LEU A 143 8.09 28.51 0.10
N ALA A 144 7.77 29.13 -1.04
CA ALA A 144 7.02 30.38 -1.08
C ALA A 144 5.60 30.21 -0.53
N VAL A 145 4.89 29.15 -0.94
CA VAL A 145 3.56 28.82 -0.41
C VAL A 145 3.64 28.53 1.09
N GLY A 146 4.64 27.76 1.53
CA GLY A 146 4.87 27.49 2.96
C GLY A 146 5.13 28.76 3.77
N ALA A 147 5.95 29.68 3.25
CA ALA A 147 6.25 30.95 3.90
C ALA A 147 5.02 31.87 3.99
N LEU A 148 4.24 31.97 2.91
CA LEU A 148 2.98 32.72 2.90
C LEU A 148 1.96 32.13 3.87
N GLY A 149 1.84 30.80 3.91
CA GLY A 149 0.99 30.09 4.87
C GLY A 149 1.43 30.34 6.31
N TRP A 150 2.73 30.30 6.59
CA TRP A 150 3.29 30.60 7.91
C TRP A 150 3.02 32.04 8.35
N LEU A 151 3.18 33.02 7.44
CA LEU A 151 2.89 34.43 7.73
C LEU A 151 1.40 34.70 7.94
N ALA A 152 0.52 34.06 7.16
CA ALA A 152 -0.93 34.16 7.33
C ALA A 152 -1.38 33.53 8.65
N PHE A 153 -0.86 32.35 8.99
CA PHE A 153 -1.14 31.66 10.24
C PHE A 153 -0.60 32.41 11.47
N GLY A 154 0.63 32.94 11.38
CA GLY A 154 1.23 33.77 12.43
C GLY A 154 0.46 35.08 12.67
N ARG A 155 -0.10 35.69 11.62
CA ARG A 155 -1.00 36.85 11.74
C ARG A 155 -2.35 36.51 12.37
N LEU A 156 -2.88 35.32 12.11
CA LEU A 156 -4.16 34.87 12.67
C LEU A 156 -4.04 34.39 14.13
N TRP A 157 -2.89 33.84 14.52
CA TRP A 157 -2.67 33.32 15.88
C TRP A 157 -2.27 34.39 16.91
N ASN A 158 -1.76 35.55 16.48
CA ASN A 158 -1.29 36.61 17.38
C ASN A 158 -2.10 37.93 17.22
N PRO A 159 -3.41 37.94 17.52
CA PRO A 159 -4.26 39.14 17.38
C PRO A 159 -3.92 40.27 18.39
N ALA A 160 -3.15 39.98 19.44
CA ALA A 160 -2.81 40.95 20.49
C ALA A 160 -1.81 42.04 20.06
N ALA A 161 -1.15 41.90 18.90
CA ALA A 161 -0.23 42.93 18.38
C ALA A 161 -0.97 44.10 17.70
N ASN A 162 -2.23 43.92 17.27
CA ASN A 162 -2.97 44.94 16.51
C ASN A 162 -3.75 45.92 17.38
N THR A 163 -3.88 45.68 18.69
CA THR A 163 -4.67 46.54 19.60
C THR A 163 -3.86 47.63 20.30
N SER A 164 -2.52 47.64 20.19
CA SER A 164 -1.68 48.65 20.87
C SER A 164 -1.45 49.95 20.08
N THR A 165 -1.76 49.98 18.78
CA THR A 165 -1.52 51.15 17.92
C THR A 165 -2.72 52.12 17.87
N SER A 166 -3.92 51.71 18.27
CA SER A 166 -5.10 52.60 18.28
C SER A 166 -5.29 53.38 19.58
N ALA A 167 -4.58 53.02 20.66
CA ALA A 167 -4.76 53.63 21.98
C ALA A 167 -3.83 54.83 22.26
N SER A 168 -2.83 55.10 21.42
CA SER A 168 -1.86 56.19 21.62
C SER A 168 -2.16 57.45 20.79
N THR A 169 -3.35 57.55 20.19
CA THR A 169 -3.75 58.69 19.35
C THR A 169 -4.95 59.45 19.94
N GLU A 170 -5.38 59.13 21.18
CA GLU A 170 -6.50 59.78 21.88
C GLU A 170 -6.10 60.43 23.23
N GLU A 171 -4.83 60.80 23.42
CA GLU A 171 -4.40 61.80 24.42
C GLU A 171 -3.80 63.02 23.73
#